data_AF-A0A955BWW2-F1
#
_entry.id   AF-A0A955BWW2-F1
#
_cell.length_a   1.000
_cell.length_b   1.000
_cell.length_c   1.000
_cell.angle_alpha   90.00
_cell.angle_beta   90.00
_cell.angle_gamma   90.00
#
_symmetry.space_group_name_H-M   'P 1'
#
loop_
_entity.id
_entity.type
_entity.pdbx_description
1 polymer ?
#
loop_
_entity_poly.entity_id
_entity_poly.type
_entity_poly.pdbx_seq_one_letter_code
_entity_poly.pdbx_strand_id
1 'polypeptide(L)'
;MHELTAFDAAAILIVLAALLGYLNHIWLKLPSTVGLTVMGAVASVLVVAYDRLLPSSTLAEGLTAFLSGVDFHTTLMEGMLSFLLFAGAMHVDWNHMRKGRWPILVFSTVGVLISTVIVGFAFHFLTLAL
;
A
#
# COMPACT_ATOMS: atom_id res chain seq x y z
N MET A 1 25.34 14.56 11.11
CA MET A 1 24.36 14.02 10.15
C MET A 1 23.55 13.00 10.93
N HIS A 2 22.26 13.25 11.18
CA HIS A 2 21.45 12.25 11.87
C HIS A 2 21.21 11.11 10.89
N GLU A 3 21.83 9.96 11.15
CA GLU A 3 21.46 8.69 10.51
C GLU A 3 19.97 8.48 10.81
N LEU A 4 19.13 8.48 9.78
CA LEU A 4 17.70 8.23 9.94
C LEU A 4 17.53 6.80 10.41
N THR A 5 17.01 6.62 11.62
CA THR A 5 16.81 5.28 12.18
C THR A 5 15.53 4.68 11.60
N ALA A 6 15.40 3.34 11.67
CA ALA A 6 14.16 2.66 11.30
C ALA A 6 12.94 3.18 12.08
N PHE A 7 13.16 3.68 13.31
CA PHE A 7 12.12 4.27 14.14
C PHE A 7 11.67 5.63 13.61
N ASP A 8 12.61 6.46 13.12
CA ASP A 8 12.29 7.75 12.48
C ASP A 8 11.48 7.52 11.20
N ALA A 9 11.86 6.51 10.40
CA ALA A 9 11.10 6.13 9.22
C ALA A 9 9.67 5.68 9.57
N ALA A 10 9.51 4.81 10.57
CA ALA A 10 8.20 4.40 11.04
C ALA A 10 7.36 5.58 11.55
N ALA A 11 7.97 6.50 12.33
CA ALA A 11 7.29 7.68 12.84
C ALA A 11 6.83 8.60 11.70
N ILE A 12 7.70 8.88 10.72
CA ILE A 12 7.35 9.68 9.54
C ILE A 12 6.19 9.04 8.78
N LEU A 13 6.25 7.73 8.50
CA LEU A 13 5.20 7.02 7.76
C LEU A 13 3.87 7.00 8.51
N ILE A 14 3.88 6.78 9.83
CA ILE A 14 2.65 6.80 10.66
C ILE A 14 2.06 8.20 10.69
N VAL A 15 2.87 9.24 10.90
CA VAL A 15 2.40 10.63 10.93
C VAL A 15 1.85 11.04 9.57
N LEU A 16 2.51 10.66 8.48
CA LEU A 16 2.06 10.97 7.13
C LEU A 16 0.76 10.20 6.78
N ALA A 17 0.66 8.93 7.16
CA ALA A 17 -0.56 8.14 7.00
C ALA A 17 -1.73 8.71 7.83
N ALA A 18 -1.47 9.14 9.07
CA ALA A 18 -2.47 9.77 9.92
C ALA A 18 -2.92 11.13 9.35
N LEU A 19 -1.98 11.95 8.87
CA LEU A 19 -2.27 13.23 8.25
C LEU A 19 -3.11 13.06 7.00
N LEU A 20 -2.69 12.20 6.06
CA LEU A 20 -3.45 11.90 4.86
C LEU A 20 -4.81 11.27 5.22
N GLY A 21 -4.87 10.34 6.17
CA GLY A 21 -6.13 9.74 6.62
C GLY A 21 -7.10 10.75 7.22
N TYR A 22 -6.61 11.71 7.99
CA TYR A 22 -7.40 12.84 8.49
C TYR A 22 -7.87 13.74 7.35
N LEU A 23 -7.01 14.02 6.38
CA LEU A 23 -7.33 14.77 5.17
C LEU A 23 -8.44 14.11 4.36
N ASN A 24 -8.35 12.78 4.20
CA ASN A 24 -9.37 11.96 3.57
C ASN A 24 -10.70 12.13 4.27
N HIS A 25 -10.69 12.07 5.61
CA HIS A 25 -11.90 12.14 6.41
C HIS A 25 -12.61 13.50 6.26
N ILE A 26 -11.86 14.60 6.12
CA ILE A 26 -12.44 15.94 6.00
C ILE A 26 -12.88 16.26 4.57
N TRP A 27 -12.03 16.05 3.57
CA TRP A 27 -12.27 16.57 2.21
C TRP A 27 -12.79 15.53 1.22
N LEU A 28 -12.22 14.32 1.17
CA LEU A 28 -12.50 13.34 0.11
C LEU A 28 -13.60 12.34 0.48
N LYS A 29 -13.69 11.96 1.77
CA LYS A 29 -14.64 10.98 2.34
C LYS A 29 -14.66 9.64 1.61
N LEU A 30 -13.53 9.24 1.03
CA LEU A 30 -13.38 7.94 0.36
C LEU A 30 -13.19 6.82 1.40
N PRO A 31 -13.51 5.54 1.04
CA PRO A 31 -13.11 4.40 1.85
C PRO A 31 -11.63 4.50 2.23
N SER A 32 -11.31 4.26 3.50
CA SER A 32 -10.00 4.62 4.10
C SER A 32 -8.80 4.15 3.27
N THR A 33 -8.82 2.89 2.83
CA THR A 33 -7.75 2.31 2.00
C THR A 33 -7.63 2.99 0.63
N VAL A 34 -8.75 3.31 -0.02
CA VAL A 34 -8.76 3.95 -1.36
C VAL A 34 -8.31 5.40 -1.25
N GLY A 35 -8.77 6.11 -0.23
CA GLY A 35 -8.37 7.50 -0.01
C GLY A 35 -6.86 7.62 0.21
N LEU A 36 -6.31 6.78 1.10
CA LEU A 36 -4.90 6.83 1.46
C LEU A 36 -3.98 6.52 0.28
N THR A 37 -4.31 5.52 -0.54
CA THR A 37 -3.53 5.18 -1.74
C THR A 37 -3.59 6.29 -2.79
N VAL A 38 -4.76 6.87 -3.04
CA VAL A 38 -4.90 7.97 -4.01
C VAL A 38 -4.15 9.22 -3.55
N MET A 39 -4.29 9.65 -2.29
CA MET A 39 -3.55 10.82 -1.82
C MET A 39 -2.04 10.58 -1.75
N GLY A 40 -1.60 9.35 -1.42
CA GLY A 40 -0.19 8.98 -1.47
C GLY A 40 0.37 9.10 -2.89
N ALA A 41 -0.37 8.62 -3.90
CA ALA A 41 -0.01 8.77 -5.30
C ALA A 41 0.02 10.24 -5.74
N VAL A 42 -0.98 11.04 -5.35
CA VAL A 42 -1.00 12.49 -5.62
C VAL A 42 0.17 13.19 -4.95
N ALA A 43 0.47 12.89 -3.69
CA ALA A 43 1.62 13.45 -2.98
C ALA A 43 2.94 13.09 -3.67
N SER A 44 3.10 11.85 -4.13
CA SER A 44 4.27 11.43 -4.92
C SER A 44 4.41 12.24 -6.21
N VAL A 45 3.32 12.40 -6.98
CA VAL A 45 3.31 13.22 -8.20
C VAL A 45 3.62 14.68 -7.90
N LEU A 46 3.08 15.24 -6.80
CA LEU A 46 3.34 16.63 -6.39
C LEU A 46 4.80 16.85 -6.02
N VAL A 47 5.46 15.90 -5.34
CA VAL A 47 6.90 15.99 -5.04
C VAL A 47 7.72 16.01 -6.33
N VAL A 48 7.42 15.10 -7.28
CA VAL A 48 8.11 15.05 -8.57
C VAL A 48 7.86 16.32 -9.40
N ALA A 49 6.64 16.85 -9.38
CA ALA A 49 6.30 18.10 -10.06
C ALA A 49 7.00 19.31 -9.44
N TYR A 50 7.07 19.38 -8.11
CA TYR A 50 7.74 20.45 -7.38
C TYR A 50 9.24 20.51 -7.71
N ASP A 51 9.90 19.34 -7.74
CA ASP A 51 11.32 19.22 -8.07
C ASP A 51 11.63 19.74 -9.49
N ARG A 52 10.75 19.45 -10.46
CA ARG A 52 10.86 19.94 -11.84
C ARG A 52 10.68 21.45 -11.98
N LEU A 53 9.89 22.08 -11.11
CA LEU A 53 9.59 23.51 -11.17
C LEU A 53 10.64 24.37 -10.46
N LEU A 54 11.35 23.80 -9.48
CA LEU A 54 12.40 24.48 -8.71
C LEU A 54 13.70 23.66 -8.78
N PRO A 55 14.56 23.88 -9.79
CA PRO A 55 15.80 23.11 -10.00
C PRO A 55 16.83 23.19 -8.86
N SER A 56 16.60 24.07 -7.87
CA SER A 56 17.43 24.23 -6.67
C SER A 56 16.89 23.45 -5.45
N SER A 57 15.79 22.72 -5.61
CA SER A 57 15.19 21.91 -4.55
C SER A 57 15.92 20.58 -4.41
N THR A 58 16.33 20.21 -3.19
CA THR A 58 16.91 18.89 -2.87
C THR A 58 15.89 17.96 -2.22
N LEU A 59 14.60 18.31 -2.26
CA LEU A 59 13.53 17.55 -1.60
C LEU A 59 13.35 16.15 -2.20
N ALA A 60 13.38 16.01 -3.52
CA ALA A 60 13.28 14.70 -4.16
C ALA A 60 14.50 13.82 -3.83
N GLU A 61 15.71 14.38 -3.88
CA GLU A 61 16.95 13.67 -3.52
C GLU A 61 16.93 13.19 -2.07
N GLY A 62 16.53 14.06 -1.12
CA GLY A 62 16.39 13.70 0.28
C GLY A 62 15.34 12.62 0.52
N LEU A 63 14.22 12.67 -0.19
CA LEU A 63 13.18 11.64 -0.12
C LEU A 63 13.65 10.31 -0.75
N THR A 64 14.35 10.35 -1.87
CA THR A 64 14.92 9.15 -2.51
C THR A 64 15.98 8.51 -1.61
N ALA A 65 16.87 9.31 -0.99
CA ALA A 65 17.83 8.82 -0.02
C ALA A 65 17.15 8.16 1.19
N PHE A 66 16.10 8.80 1.73
CA PHE A 66 15.28 8.23 2.79
C PHE A 66 14.64 6.89 2.38
N LEU A 67 14.01 6.84 1.21
CA LEU A 67 13.37 5.62 0.71
C LEU A 67 14.38 4.51 0.41
N SER A 68 15.59 4.85 -0.04
CA SER A 68 16.66 3.89 -0.29
C SER A 68 17.21 3.25 0.98
N GLY A 69 17.06 3.92 2.13
CA GLY A 69 17.43 3.38 3.44
C GLY A 69 16.41 2.38 4.00
N VAL A 70 15.23 2.24 3.38
CA VAL A 70 14.15 1.37 3.86
C VAL A 70 13.86 0.30 2.81
N ASP A 71 14.21 -0.95 3.10
CA ASP A 71 13.70 -2.08 2.34
C ASP A 71 12.26 -2.40 2.77
N PHE A 72 11.32 -1.67 2.15
CA PHE A 72 9.89 -1.86 2.37
C PHE A 72 9.41 -3.24 1.97
N HIS A 73 9.98 -3.82 0.91
CA HIS A 73 9.54 -5.12 0.42
C HIS A 73 9.83 -6.18 1.48
N THR A 74 11.07 -6.28 1.92
CA THR A 74 11.49 -7.25 2.95
C THR A 74 10.75 -6.98 4.26
N THR A 75 10.70 -5.72 4.71
CA THR A 75 10.02 -5.36 5.96
C THR A 75 8.53 -5.72 5.95
N LEU A 76 7.84 -5.42 4.84
CA LEU A 76 6.40 -5.67 4.73
C LEU A 76 6.10 -7.14 4.46
N MET A 77 6.76 -7.76 3.48
CA MET A 77 6.45 -9.11 3.02
C MET A 77 6.93 -10.18 4.01
N GLU A 78 8.13 -10.03 4.56
CA GLU A 78 8.71 -11.05 5.46
C GLU A 78 8.33 -10.79 6.92
N GLY A 79 8.25 -9.51 7.33
CA GLY A 79 7.94 -9.14 8.72
C GLY A 79 6.46 -8.87 8.95
N MET A 80 5.97 -7.75 8.40
CA MET A 80 4.68 -7.17 8.79
C MET A 80 3.47 -7.98 8.31
N LEU A 81 3.54 -8.62 7.14
CA LEU A 81 2.42 -9.32 6.49
C LEU A 81 1.84 -10.41 7.40
N SER A 82 2.69 -11.19 8.07
CA SER A 82 2.25 -12.23 9.02
C SER A 82 1.40 -11.64 10.16
N PHE A 83 1.82 -10.51 10.72
CA PHE A 83 1.06 -9.80 11.75
C PHE A 83 -0.23 -9.18 11.20
N LEU A 84 -0.21 -8.64 9.98
CA LEU A 84 -1.40 -8.10 9.32
C LEU A 84 -2.43 -9.17 9.01
N LEU A 85 -2.01 -10.35 8.53
CA LEU A 85 -2.89 -11.49 8.29
C LEU A 85 -3.47 -12.03 9.60
N PHE A 86 -2.67 -12.08 10.67
CA PHE A 86 -3.16 -12.44 12.00
C PHE A 86 -4.18 -11.43 12.54
N ALA A 87 -3.88 -10.13 12.47
CA ALA A 87 -4.78 -9.07 12.88
C ALA A 87 -6.09 -9.10 12.08
N GLY A 88 -6.01 -9.36 10.77
CA GLY A 88 -7.16 -9.57 9.90
C GLY A 88 -8.02 -10.76 10.35
N ALA A 89 -7.38 -11.90 10.65
CA ALA A 89 -8.08 -13.09 11.14
C ALA A 89 -8.76 -12.88 12.50
N MET A 90 -8.17 -12.10 13.42
CA MET A 90 -8.76 -11.80 14.73
C MET A 90 -10.08 -11.00 14.64
N HIS A 91 -10.28 -10.20 13.59
CA HIS A 91 -11.52 -9.44 13.38
C HIS A 91 -12.64 -10.28 12.73
N VAL A 92 -12.35 -11.51 12.28
CA VAL A 92 -13.34 -12.38 11.61
C VAL A 92 -14.19 -13.12 12.63
N ASP A 93 -15.51 -12.95 12.55
CA ASP A 93 -16.44 -13.72 13.38
C ASP A 93 -16.55 -15.18 12.90
N TRP A 94 -16.06 -16.09 13.74
CA TRP A 94 -16.07 -17.53 13.51
C TRP A 94 -17.48 -18.10 13.27
N ASN A 95 -18.50 -17.60 13.96
CA ASN A 95 -19.87 -18.09 13.83
C ASN A 95 -20.46 -17.74 12.46
N HIS A 96 -20.14 -16.56 11.93
CA HIS A 96 -20.55 -16.14 10.60
C HIS A 96 -19.76 -16.89 9.52
N MET A 97 -18.44 -17.03 9.69
CA MET A 97 -17.58 -17.74 8.74
C MET A 97 -17.99 -19.22 8.58
N ARG A 98 -18.34 -19.88 9.70
CA ARG A 98 -18.74 -21.30 9.70
C ARG A 98 -20.03 -21.55 8.92
N LYS A 99 -20.96 -20.58 8.88
CA LYS A 99 -22.20 -20.67 8.09
C LYS A 99 -21.90 -20.58 6.58
N GLY A 100 -20.92 -19.76 6.19
CA GLY A 100 -20.50 -19.53 4.81
C GLY A 100 -19.28 -20.33 4.33
N ARG A 101 -18.87 -21.39 5.05
CA ARG A 101 -17.57 -22.06 4.84
C ARG A 101 -17.33 -22.57 3.42
N TRP A 102 -18.37 -23.08 2.76
CA TRP A 102 -18.26 -23.64 1.41
C TRP A 102 -18.06 -22.54 0.35
N PRO A 103 -18.89 -21.48 0.29
CA PRO A 103 -18.62 -20.32 -0.55
C PRO A 103 -17.22 -19.73 -0.32
N ILE A 104 -16.82 -19.53 0.93
CA ILE A 104 -15.53 -18.93 1.27
C ILE A 104 -14.38 -19.76 0.71
N LEU A 105 -14.40 -21.09 0.91
CA LEU A 105 -13.37 -21.99 0.38
C LEU A 105 -13.30 -21.95 -1.15
N VAL A 106 -14.45 -21.93 -1.83
CA VAL A 106 -14.48 -21.87 -3.31
C VAL A 106 -13.94 -20.53 -3.81
N PHE A 107 -14.34 -19.41 -3.20
CA PHE A 107 -13.84 -18.09 -3.57
C PHE A 107 -12.34 -17.93 -3.29
N SER A 108 -11.84 -18.46 -2.16
CA SER A 108 -10.43 -18.31 -1.78
C SER A 108 -9.47 -19.24 -2.53
N THR A 109 -9.97 -20.28 -3.19
CA THR A 109 -9.14 -21.25 -3.94
C THR A 109 -9.41 -21.15 -5.44
N VAL A 110 -10.56 -21.64 -5.88
CA VAL A 110 -10.96 -21.69 -7.29
C VAL A 110 -11.09 -20.27 -7.85
N GLY A 111 -11.70 -19.35 -7.11
CA GLY A 111 -11.84 -17.95 -7.52
C GLY A 111 -10.49 -17.27 -7.75
N VAL A 112 -9.53 -17.48 -6.84
CA VAL A 112 -8.17 -16.94 -6.97
C VAL A 112 -7.44 -17.56 -8.16
N LEU A 113 -7.49 -18.88 -8.34
CA LEU A 113 -6.85 -19.55 -9.48
C LEU A 113 -7.40 -19.04 -10.83
N ILE A 114 -8.72 -18.95 -10.96
CA ILE A 114 -9.37 -18.44 -12.17
C ILE A 114 -8.97 -16.98 -12.39
N SER A 115 -8.98 -16.15 -11.35
CA SER A 115 -8.57 -14.74 -11.44
C SER A 115 -7.12 -14.59 -11.93
N THR A 116 -6.19 -15.37 -11.36
CA THR A 116 -4.78 -15.36 -11.75
C THR A 116 -4.60 -15.77 -13.21
N VAL A 117 -5.32 -16.79 -13.68
CA VAL A 117 -5.30 -17.21 -15.08
C VAL A 117 -5.83 -16.09 -15.99
N ILE A 118 -7.01 -15.56 -15.70
CA ILE A 118 -7.64 -14.51 -16.53
C ILE A 118 -6.75 -13.27 -16.60
N VAL A 119 -6.35 -12.72 -15.45
CA VAL A 119 -5.55 -11.50 -15.39
C VAL A 119 -4.16 -11.73 -15.98
N GLY A 120 -3.54 -12.88 -15.71
CA GLY A 120 -2.23 -13.24 -16.25
C GLY A 120 -2.22 -13.32 -17.77
N PHE A 121 -3.18 -14.05 -18.38
CA PHE A 121 -3.30 -14.13 -19.84
C PHE A 121 -3.68 -12.78 -20.45
N ALA A 122 -4.62 -12.04 -19.85
CA ALA A 122 -5.00 -10.72 -20.34
C ALA A 122 -3.81 -9.75 -20.36
N PHE A 123 -3.00 -9.75 -19.30
CA PHE A 123 -1.79 -8.94 -19.23
C PHE A 123 -0.78 -9.36 -20.29
N HIS A 124 -0.56 -10.67 -20.47
CA HIS A 124 0.35 -11.18 -21.51
C HIS A 124 -0.07 -10.74 -22.92
N PHE A 125 -1.35 -10.87 -23.27
CA PHE A 125 -1.87 -10.41 -24.56
C PHE A 125 -1.75 -8.89 -24.72
N LEU A 126 -2.01 -8.12 -23.66
CA LEU A 126 -1.84 -6.66 -23.68
C LEU A 126 -0.39 -6.28 -23.97
N THR A 127 0.57 -6.93 -23.29
CA THR A 127 2.01 -6.66 -23.49
C THR A 127 2.53 -7.09 -24.84
N LEU A 128 1.90 -8.07 -25.49
CA LEU A 128 2.25 -8.48 -26.86
C LEU A 128 1.63 -7.55 -27.92
N ALA A 129 0.53 -6.88 -27.60
CA ALA A 129 -0.17 -5.98 -28.51
C ALA A 129 0.39 -4.54 -28.50
N LEU A 130 1.16 -4.17 -27.47
CA LEU A 130 1.83 -2.88 -27.33
C LEU A 130 3.24 -2.93 -27.94
#